data_AF-A0A3S3RRU7-F1
#
_entry.id   AF-A0A3S3RRU7-F1
#
_cell.length_a   1.000
_cell.length_b   1.000
_cell.length_c   1.000
_cell.angle_alpha   90.00
_cell.angle_beta   90.00
_cell.angle_gamma   90.00
#
_symmetry.space_group_name_H-M   'P 1'
#
loop_
_entity.id
_entity.type
_entity.pdbx_description
1 polymer ?
#
loop_
_entity_poly.entity_id
_entity_poly.type
_entity_poly.pdbx_seq_one_letter_code
_entity_poly.pdbx_strand_id
1 'polypeptide(L)'
;AMEHPFGIGPLVFGTIFGEDTHDIWLKMLMDYGWLGFICFLTLTVWTIVAGFRILLRDRPWQPYLLCAYVAFIGNIGLGTFIDIDHWRHVYLLLGLIWGAIALEYRHQKALRLAAPQAVRPAAVPLAR
;
A
#
# COMPACT_ATOMS: atom_id res chain seq x y z
N ALA A 1 -16.10 10.45 -16.40
CA ALA A 1 -15.41 9.14 -16.52
C ALA A 1 -15.96 8.23 -17.63
N MET A 2 -17.26 8.21 -17.93
CA MET A 2 -17.77 7.37 -19.04
C MET A 2 -17.42 7.93 -20.42
N GLU A 3 -17.51 9.26 -20.58
CA GLU A 3 -17.14 9.96 -21.82
C GLU A 3 -15.62 10.12 -21.97
N HIS A 4 -14.93 10.29 -20.84
CA HIS A 4 -13.47 10.42 -20.75
C HIS A 4 -12.89 9.29 -19.88
N PRO A 5 -12.71 8.07 -20.43
CA PRO A 5 -12.28 6.91 -19.66
C PRO A 5 -10.84 7.01 -19.13
N PHE A 6 -10.00 7.82 -19.78
CA PHE A 6 -8.63 8.11 -19.36
C PHE A 6 -8.50 9.40 -18.52
N GLY A 7 -9.63 9.98 -18.11
CA GLY A 7 -9.68 11.21 -17.35
C GLY A 7 -9.70 12.46 -18.23
N ILE A 8 -10.07 13.58 -17.61
CA ILE A 8 -10.09 14.91 -18.25
C ILE A 8 -8.76 15.65 -18.08
N GLY A 9 -7.85 15.11 -17.26
CA GLY A 9 -6.57 15.71 -16.93
C GLY A 9 -6.60 16.53 -15.63
N PRO A 10 -5.44 16.69 -14.98
CA PRO A 10 -5.34 17.42 -13.72
C PRO A 10 -5.67 18.90 -13.90
N LEU A 11 -6.33 19.48 -12.88
CA LEU A 11 -6.75 20.89 -12.83
C LEU A 11 -7.80 21.29 -13.89
N VAL A 12 -8.35 20.33 -14.65
CA VAL A 12 -9.38 20.62 -15.66
C VAL A 12 -10.78 20.68 -15.02
N PHE A 13 -11.02 19.91 -13.95
CA PHE A 13 -12.33 19.83 -13.29
C PHE A 13 -12.90 21.21 -12.90
N GLY A 14 -12.11 22.06 -12.23
CA GLY A 14 -12.52 23.41 -11.84
C GLY A 14 -12.83 24.34 -13.01
N THR A 15 -12.24 24.11 -14.18
CA THR A 15 -12.55 24.92 -15.38
C THR A 15 -13.89 24.57 -16.01
N ILE A 16 -14.37 23.34 -15.82
CA ILE A 16 -15.65 22.85 -16.36
C ILE A 16 -16.78 23.12 -15.38
N PHE A 17 -16.57 22.87 -14.09
CA PHE A 17 -17.62 22.89 -13.07
C PHE A 17 -17.58 24.10 -12.13
N GLY A 18 -16.55 24.96 -12.24
CA GLY A 18 -16.40 26.17 -11.42
C GLY A 18 -15.85 25.94 -10.02
N GLU A 19 -15.68 24.69 -9.60
CA GLU A 19 -15.17 24.27 -8.30
C GLU A 19 -14.21 23.09 -8.46
N ASP A 20 -13.21 22.97 -7.59
CA ASP A 20 -12.27 21.84 -7.60
C ASP A 20 -12.86 20.62 -6.88
N THR A 21 -12.32 19.44 -7.20
CA THR A 21 -12.69 18.21 -6.49
C THR A 21 -12.25 18.28 -5.03
N HIS A 22 -13.16 18.00 -4.11
CA HIS A 22 -12.90 18.03 -2.68
C HIS A 22 -12.68 16.65 -2.06
N ASP A 23 -12.51 15.58 -2.82
CA ASP A 23 -12.15 14.28 -2.26
C ASP A 23 -11.23 13.50 -3.21
N ILE A 24 -10.37 12.68 -2.64
CA ILE A 24 -9.37 11.93 -3.38
C ILE A 24 -10.01 10.92 -4.34
N TRP A 25 -11.17 10.38 -4.02
CA TRP A 25 -11.78 9.31 -4.82
C TRP A 25 -12.31 9.86 -6.14
N LEU A 26 -13.02 10.99 -6.07
CA LEU A 26 -13.49 11.72 -7.23
C LEU A 26 -12.31 12.30 -8.03
N LYS A 27 -11.32 12.89 -7.35
CA LYS A 27 -10.07 13.39 -7.96
C LYS A 27 -9.41 12.29 -8.81
N MET A 28 -9.20 11.11 -8.24
CA MET A 28 -8.57 9.99 -8.94
C MET A 28 -9.37 9.53 -10.17
N LEU A 29 -10.70 9.54 -10.08
CA LEU A 29 -11.57 9.11 -11.17
C LEU A 29 -11.71 10.14 -12.30
N MET A 30 -11.74 11.44 -11.98
CA MET A 30 -11.93 12.49 -12.98
C MET A 30 -10.62 12.88 -13.64
N ASP A 31 -9.57 13.15 -12.86
CA ASP A 31 -8.31 13.65 -13.42
C ASP A 31 -7.55 12.54 -14.16
N TYR A 32 -7.57 11.32 -13.62
CA TYR A 32 -6.77 10.19 -14.11
C TYR A 32 -7.60 9.01 -14.67
N GLY A 33 -8.92 9.15 -14.71
CA GLY A 33 -9.83 8.16 -15.28
C GLY A 33 -9.93 6.87 -14.48
N TRP A 34 -10.46 5.84 -15.14
CA TRP A 34 -10.66 4.52 -14.53
C TRP A 34 -9.36 3.85 -14.12
N LEU A 35 -8.30 3.99 -14.93
CA LEU A 35 -7.01 3.41 -14.65
C LEU A 35 -6.41 4.02 -13.37
N GLY A 36 -6.39 5.35 -13.27
CA GLY A 36 -5.89 6.05 -12.08
C GLY A 36 -6.66 5.65 -10.82
N PHE A 37 -8.00 5.63 -10.90
CA PHE A 37 -8.86 5.21 -9.79
C PHE A 37 -8.57 3.78 -9.32
N ILE A 38 -8.54 2.81 -10.24
CA ILE A 38 -8.30 1.39 -9.90
C ILE A 38 -6.89 1.22 -9.34
N CYS A 39 -5.88 1.85 -9.93
CA CYS A 39 -4.51 1.81 -9.43
C CYS A 39 -4.41 2.36 -8.01
N PHE A 40 -4.98 3.55 -7.76
CA PHE A 40 -4.96 4.18 -6.45
C PHE A 40 -5.70 3.35 -5.40
N LEU A 41 -6.91 2.88 -5.72
CA LEU A 41 -7.72 2.05 -4.82
C LEU A 41 -7.00 0.74 -4.48
N THR A 42 -6.47 0.05 -5.49
CA THR A 42 -5.74 -1.21 -5.32
C THR A 42 -4.50 -1.00 -4.46
N LEU A 43 -3.70 0.03 -4.75
CA LEU A 43 -2.50 0.35 -3.99
C LEU A 43 -2.84 0.67 -2.54
N THR A 44 -3.87 1.49 -2.31
CA THR A 44 -4.33 1.86 -0.96
C THR A 44 -4.76 0.64 -0.17
N VAL A 45 -5.68 -0.18 -0.71
CA VAL A 45 -6.16 -1.40 -0.03
C VAL A 45 -5.02 -2.38 0.20
N TRP A 46 -4.12 -2.56 -0.78
CA TRP A 46 -2.97 -3.44 -0.62
C TRP A 46 -2.07 -2.94 0.50
N THR A 47 -1.68 -1.68 0.52
CA THR A 47 -0.83 -1.09 1.56
C THR A 47 -1.42 -1.28 2.95
N ILE A 48 -2.73 -1.04 3.12
CA ILE A 48 -3.44 -1.24 4.39
C ILE A 48 -3.36 -2.71 4.81
N VAL A 49 -3.78 -3.63 3.93
CA VAL A 49 -3.85 -5.05 4.29
C VAL A 49 -2.46 -5.65 4.52
N ALA A 50 -1.48 -5.33 3.67
CA ALA A 50 -0.12 -5.84 3.81
C ALA A 50 0.62 -5.23 5.01
N GLY A 51 0.47 -3.93 5.26
CA GLY A 51 1.03 -3.26 6.42
C GLY A 51 0.46 -3.82 7.72
N PHE A 52 -0.86 -4.02 7.80
CA PHE A 52 -1.52 -4.57 8.98
C PHE A 52 -1.00 -5.96 9.36
N ARG A 53 -0.78 -6.84 8.38
CA ARG A 53 -0.28 -8.22 8.60
C ARG A 53 1.06 -8.29 9.33
N ILE A 54 1.87 -7.24 9.27
CA ILE A 54 3.20 -7.19 9.87
C ILE A 54 3.30 -6.16 11.01
N LEU A 55 2.25 -5.38 11.25
CA LEU A 55 2.22 -4.21 12.14
C LEU A 55 2.63 -4.53 13.59
N LEU A 56 2.22 -5.69 14.11
CA LEU A 56 2.45 -6.09 15.49
C LEU A 56 3.56 -7.14 15.65
N ARG A 57 4.38 -7.36 14.61
CA ARG A 57 5.52 -8.26 14.72
C ARG A 57 6.65 -7.59 15.48
N ASP A 58 7.20 -8.29 16.47
CA ASP A 58 8.37 -7.84 17.22
C ASP A 58 9.61 -7.80 16.31
N ARG A 59 9.91 -6.59 15.83
CA ARG A 59 10.97 -6.29 14.85
C ARG A 59 11.59 -4.93 15.17
N PRO A 60 12.90 -4.74 14.90
CA PRO A 60 13.56 -3.45 15.10
C PRO A 60 12.91 -2.28 14.35
N TRP A 61 12.23 -2.54 13.23
CA TRP A 61 11.53 -1.52 12.43
C TRP A 61 10.06 -1.29 12.80
N GLN A 62 9.51 -2.06 13.73
CA GLN A 62 8.11 -1.98 14.16
C GLN A 62 7.65 -0.55 14.54
N PRO A 63 8.39 0.24 15.36
CA PRO A 63 7.91 1.58 15.74
C PRO A 63 7.79 2.52 14.54
N TYR A 64 8.72 2.44 13.58
CA TYR A 64 8.65 3.26 12.36
C TYR A 64 7.47 2.85 11.47
N LEU A 65 7.23 1.54 11.34
CA LEU A 65 6.07 1.02 10.62
C LEU A 65 4.77 1.49 11.29
N LEU A 66 4.67 1.42 12.62
CA LEU A 66 3.46 1.82 13.34
C LEU A 66 3.15 3.30 13.12
N CYS A 67 4.14 4.17 13.27
CA CYS A 67 3.99 5.60 13.00
C CYS A 67 3.58 5.86 11.55
N ALA A 68 4.28 5.26 10.59
CA ALA A 68 3.97 5.43 9.16
C ALA A 68 2.58 4.91 8.81
N TYR A 69 2.19 3.76 9.37
CA TYR A 69 0.90 3.12 9.13
C TYR A 69 -0.27 3.95 9.66
N VAL A 70 -0.20 4.40 10.93
CA VAL A 70 -1.26 5.23 11.52
C VAL A 70 -1.38 6.57 10.78
N ALA A 71 -0.25 7.21 10.46
CA ALA A 71 -0.26 8.44 9.67
C ALA A 71 -0.85 8.22 8.28
N PHE A 72 -0.52 7.12 7.59
CA PHE A 72 -1.07 6.78 6.28
C PHE A 72 -2.59 6.58 6.34
N ILE A 73 -3.08 5.78 7.30
CA ILE A 73 -4.53 5.59 7.49
C ILE A 73 -5.24 6.91 7.76
N GLY A 74 -4.67 7.76 8.61
CA GLY A 74 -5.21 9.09 8.88
C GLY A 74 -5.30 9.96 7.63
N ASN A 75 -4.27 9.94 6.78
CA ASN A 75 -4.28 10.68 5.50
C ASN A 75 -5.32 10.09 4.52
N ILE A 76 -5.46 8.77 4.41
CA ILE A 76 -6.50 8.16 3.56
C ILE A 76 -7.92 8.49 4.07
N GLY A 77 -8.11 8.50 5.40
CA GLY A 77 -9.36 8.94 6.00
C GLY A 77 -9.69 10.39 5.66
N LEU A 78 -8.71 11.28 5.81
CA LEU A 78 -8.84 12.69 5.39
C LEU A 78 -9.08 12.83 3.89
N GLY A 79 -8.49 11.94 3.08
CA GLY A 79 -8.68 11.83 1.64
C GLY A 79 -10.14 11.70 1.22
N THR A 80 -11.01 11.21 2.10
CA THR A 80 -12.47 11.13 1.84
C THR A 80 -13.15 12.50 1.82
N PHE A 81 -12.49 13.54 2.34
CA PHE A 81 -13.02 14.91 2.46
C PHE A 81 -12.14 15.99 1.84
N ILE A 82 -10.90 15.66 1.46
CA ILE A 82 -9.95 16.59 0.84
C ILE A 82 -9.08 15.82 -0.15
N ASP A 83 -8.66 16.45 -1.24
CA ASP A 83 -7.67 15.89 -2.15
C ASP A 83 -6.26 15.92 -1.52
N ILE A 84 -5.60 14.77 -1.52
CA ILE A 84 -4.27 14.56 -0.91
C ILE A 84 -3.22 14.15 -1.94
N ASP A 85 -3.53 14.13 -3.23
CA ASP A 85 -2.64 13.60 -4.28
C ASP A 85 -1.38 14.46 -4.44
N HIS A 86 -1.46 15.76 -4.21
CA HIS A 86 -0.29 16.64 -4.19
C HIS A 86 0.56 16.60 -2.90
N TRP A 87 0.13 15.87 -1.85
CA TRP A 87 0.82 15.87 -0.55
C TRP A 87 2.04 14.95 -0.56
N ARG A 88 3.23 15.57 -0.59
CA ARG A 88 4.51 14.85 -0.72
C ARG A 88 4.75 13.80 0.38
N HIS A 89 4.26 14.05 1.59
CA HIS A 89 4.41 13.12 2.70
C HIS A 89 3.58 11.85 2.53
N VAL A 90 2.49 11.85 1.75
CA VAL A 90 1.72 10.62 1.48
C VAL A 90 2.58 9.61 0.71
N TYR A 91 3.38 10.07 -0.25
CA TYR A 91 4.34 9.23 -0.97
C TYR A 91 5.45 8.70 -0.05
N LEU A 92 5.93 9.52 0.88
CA LEU A 92 6.92 9.11 1.88
C LEU A 92 6.36 8.01 2.78
N LEU A 93 5.13 8.18 3.30
CA LEU A 93 4.46 7.21 4.16
C LEU A 93 4.25 5.87 3.43
N LEU A 94 3.79 5.93 2.18
CA LEU A 94 3.68 4.76 1.32
C LEU A 94 5.04 4.03 1.18
N GLY A 95 6.10 4.77 0.88
CA GLY A 95 7.46 4.24 0.78
C GLY A 95 7.96 3.60 2.06
N LEU A 96 7.69 4.19 3.22
CA LEU A 96 8.06 3.63 4.53
C LEU A 96 7.35 2.30 4.82
N ILE A 97 6.04 2.21 4.53
CA ILE A 97 5.26 0.98 4.73
C ILE A 97 5.76 -0.13 3.80
N TRP A 98 5.92 0.15 2.51
CA TRP A 98 6.46 -0.83 1.55
C TRP A 98 7.92 -1.21 1.85
N GLY A 99 8.71 -0.27 2.36
CA GLY A 99 10.06 -0.53 2.87
C GLY A 99 10.05 -1.53 4.03
N ALA A 100 9.15 -1.37 5.00
CA ALA A 100 8.99 -2.32 6.10
C ALA A 100 8.50 -3.70 5.61
N ILE A 101 7.60 -3.75 4.62
CA ILE A 101 7.17 -5.00 3.97
C ILE A 101 8.37 -5.71 3.31
N ALA A 102 9.22 -4.97 2.61
CA ALA A 102 10.43 -5.51 1.99
C ALA A 102 11.45 -6.00 3.03
N LEU A 103 11.61 -5.27 4.15
CA LEU A 103 12.45 -5.70 5.27
C LEU A 103 11.94 -7.00 5.89
N GLU A 104 10.63 -7.11 6.14
CA GLU A 104 10.04 -8.33 6.68
C GLU A 104 10.20 -9.51 5.71
N TYR A 105 10.02 -9.29 4.39
CA TYR A 105 10.27 -10.33 3.39
C TYR A 105 11.72 -10.83 3.43
N ARG A 106 12.69 -9.91 3.49
CA ARG A 106 14.12 -10.26 3.60
C ARG A 106 14.43 -10.99 4.89
N HIS A 107 13.85 -10.56 6.01
CA HIS A 107 14.04 -11.18 7.32
C HIS A 107 13.49 -12.61 7.35
N GLN A 108 12.26 -12.83 6.87
CA GLN A 108 11.67 -14.17 6.77
C GLN A 108 12.46 -15.09 5.84
N LYS A 109 12.99 -14.56 4.73
CA LYS A 109 13.89 -15.31 3.85
C LYS A 109 15.17 -15.75 4.58
N ALA A 110 15.78 -14.86 5.36
CA ALA A 110 16.98 -15.18 6.14
C ALA A 110 16.71 -16.27 7.19
N LEU A 111 15.60 -16.18 7.93
CA LEU A 111 15.21 -17.20 8.91
C LEU A 111 14.99 -18.58 8.27
N ARG A 112 14.37 -18.64 7.08
CA ARG A 112 14.16 -19.89 6.35
C ARG A 112 15.47 -20.54 5.89
N LEU A 113 16.48 -19.73 5.53
CA LEU A 113 17.79 -20.22 5.12
C LEU A 113 18.64 -20.68 6.31
N ALA A 114 18.47 -20.05 7.48
CA ALA A 114 19.17 -20.42 8.71
C ALA A 114 18.53 -21.62 9.43
N ALA A 115 17.27 -21.94 9.15
CA ALA A 115 16.62 -23.11 9.68
C ALA A 115 17.36 -24.38 9.23
N PRO A 116 17.76 -25.28 10.14
CA PRO A 116 18.37 -26.55 9.77
C PRO A 116 17.46 -27.27 8.77
N GLN A 117 18.01 -27.77 7.66
CA GLN A 117 17.26 -28.69 6.82
C GLN A 117 16.84 -29.84 7.72
N ALA A 118 15.54 -29.97 8.00
CA ALA A 118 15.02 -31.10 8.74
C ALA A 118 15.53 -32.35 8.00
N VAL A 119 16.45 -33.07 8.62
CA VAL A 119 16.98 -34.32 8.07
C VAL A 119 15.75 -35.18 7.82
N ARG A 120 15.41 -35.40 6.56
CA ARG A 120 14.38 -36.37 6.18
C ARG A 120 14.78 -37.66 6.89
N PRO A 121 13.94 -38.23 7.79
CA PRO A 121 14.30 -39.49 8.42
C PRO A 121 14.63 -40.47 7.30
N ALA A 122 15.85 -41.01 7.33
CA ALA A 122 16.29 -42.00 6.37
C ALA A 122 15.23 -43.11 6.37
N ALA A 123 14.66 -43.40 5.20
CA ALA A 123 13.69 -44.47 5.05
C ALA A 123 14.35 -45.75 5.57
N VAL A 124 13.90 -46.23 6.74
CA VAL A 124 14.36 -47.50 7.30
C VAL A 124 13.97 -48.57 6.29
N PRO A 125 14.93 -49.31 5.69
CA PRO A 125 14.60 -50.40 4.80
C PRO A 125 13.84 -51.44 5.63
N LEU A 126 12.60 -51.73 5.26
CA LEU A 126 11.87 -52.88 5.78
C LEU A 126 12.62 -54.13 5.33
N ALA A 127 13.47 -54.67 6.20
CA ALA A 127 14.08 -55.98 6.02
C ALA A 127 12.95 -57.02 5.91
N ARG A 128 12.95 -57.75 4.80
CA ARG A 128 12.12 -58.94 4.58
C ARG A 128 12.84 -60.18 5.12
#